data_AF-A0A8T5UMM0-F1
#
_entry.id   AF-A0A8T5UMM0-F1
#
_cell.length_a   1.000
_cell.length_b   1.000
_cell.length_c   1.000
_cell.angle_alpha   90.00
_cell.angle_beta   90.00
_cell.angle_gamma   90.00
#
_symmetry.space_group_name_H-M   'P 1'
#
loop_
_entity.id
_entity.type
_entity.pdbx_description
1 polymer ?
#
loop_
_entity_poly.entity_id
_entity_poly.type
_entity_poly.pdbx_seq_one_letter_code
_entity_poly.pdbx_strand_id
1 'polypeptide(L)'
;MVLNTILIGIILAVIIAIGLIILFKAAGIIVKILLHMGFGLILLFIVDLIPFVHVPINVLTVLVAGFGGFIGVVLLVILGVLGFY
;
A
#
# COMPACT_ATOMS: atom_id res chain seq x y z
N MET A 1 42.26 -25.09 9.32
CA MET A 1 41.18 -24.36 10.03
C MET A 1 40.78 -23.07 9.30
N VAL A 2 41.72 -22.17 8.99
CA VAL A 2 41.42 -20.86 8.37
C VAL A 2 40.63 -20.93 7.05
N LEU A 3 41.00 -21.85 6.15
CA LEU A 3 40.31 -22.02 4.86
C LEU A 3 38.83 -22.42 5.00
N ASN A 4 38.51 -23.25 6.00
CA ASN A 4 37.14 -23.72 6.25
C ASN A 4 36.26 -22.57 6.78
N THR A 5 36.83 -21.72 7.65
CA THR A 5 36.16 -20.53 8.18
C THR A 5 35.89 -19.50 7.07
N ILE A 6 36.84 -19.32 6.14
CA ILE A 6 36.66 -18.42 4.99
C ILE A 6 35.55 -18.95 4.06
N LEU A 7 35.53 -20.25 3.77
CA LEU A 7 34.49 -20.86 2.93
C LEU A 7 33.09 -20.68 3.54
N ILE A 8 32.95 -20.94 4.84
CA ILE A 8 31.69 -20.74 5.57
C ILE A 8 31.25 -19.27 5.53
N GLY A 9 32.19 -18.34 5.71
CA GLY A 9 31.93 -16.90 5.61
C GLY A 9 31.42 -16.47 4.23
N ILE A 10 32.00 -17.02 3.15
CA ILE A 10 31.56 -16.74 1.78
C ILE A 10 30.14 -17.31 1.55
N ILE A 11 29.88 -18.54 2.00
CA ILE A 11 28.56 -19.16 1.87
C ILE A 11 27.49 -18.34 2.62
N LEU A 12 27.79 -17.91 3.84
CA LEU A 12 26.89 -17.04 4.61
C LEU A 12 26.63 -15.71 3.92
N ALA A 13 27.66 -15.06 3.38
CA ALA A 13 27.52 -13.81 2.64
C ALA A 13 26.61 -13.98 1.41
N VAL A 14 26.73 -15.10 0.69
CA VAL A 14 25.86 -15.43 -0.45
C VAL A 14 24.42 -15.63 -0.01
N ILE A 15 24.17 -16.35 1.09
CA ILE A 15 22.81 -16.56 1.62
C ILE A 15 22.16 -15.23 2.00
N ILE A 16 22.89 -14.35 2.70
CA ILE A 16 22.40 -13.03 3.10
C ILE A 16 22.10 -12.18 1.87
N ALA A 17 22.98 -12.18 0.87
CA ALA A 17 22.78 -11.43 -0.37
C ALA A 17 21.51 -11.88 -1.11
N ILE A 18 21.28 -13.20 -1.23
CA ILE A 18 20.06 -13.75 -1.84
C ILE A 18 18.82 -13.33 -1.04
N GLY A 19 18.88 -13.43 0.29
CA GLY A 19 17.79 -12.99 1.17
C GLY A 19 17.44 -11.51 0.98
N LEU A 20 18.45 -10.65 0.90
CA LEU A 20 18.27 -9.21 0.65
C LEU A 20 17.62 -8.94 -0.72
N ILE A 21 18.07 -9.62 -1.78
CA ILE A 21 17.51 -9.44 -3.13
C ILE A 21 16.02 -9.78 -3.15
N ILE A 22 15.61 -10.85 -2.48
CA ILE A 22 14.20 -11.25 -2.37
C ILE A 22 13.42 -10.20 -1.57
N LEU A 23 13.98 -9.72 -0.46
CA LEU A 23 13.35 -8.70 0.38
C LEU A 23 13.14 -7.38 -0.39
N PHE A 24 14.13 -6.93 -1.16
CA PHE A 24 13.99 -5.73 -1.99
C PHE A 24 12.95 -5.89 -3.11
N LYS A 25 12.85 -7.09 -3.72
CA LYS A 25 11.77 -7.39 -4.67
C LYS A 25 10.39 -7.28 -4.03
N ALA A 26 10.23 -7.80 -2.81
CA ALA A 26 8.97 -7.70 -2.07
C ALA A 26 8.65 -6.26 -1.64
N ALA A 27 9.65 -5.50 -1.21
CA ALA A 27 9.50 -4.10 -0.84
C ALA A 27 8.94 -3.25 -2.00
N GLY A 28 9.35 -3.52 -3.24
CA GLY A 28 8.81 -2.85 -4.42
C GLY A 28 7.30 -3.04 -4.61
N ILE A 29 6.76 -4.20 -4.19
CA ILE A 29 5.32 -4.48 -4.24
C ILE A 29 4.59 -3.65 -3.17
N ILE A 30 5.13 -3.62 -1.95
CA ILE A 30 4.55 -2.84 -0.84
C ILE A 30 4.53 -1.35 -1.19
N VAL A 31 5.61 -0.82 -1.75
CA VAL A 31 5.68 0.58 -2.19
C VAL A 31 4.63 0.89 -3.27
N LYS A 32 4.43 -0.01 -4.24
CA LYS A 32 3.37 0.15 -5.26
C LYS A 32 1.98 0.18 -4.62
N ILE A 33 1.70 -0.70 -3.66
CA ILE A 33 0.42 -0.72 -2.95
C ILE A 33 0.23 0.58 -2.17
N LEU A 34 1.25 1.04 -1.44
CA LEU A 34 1.18 2.29 -0.67
C LEU A 34 0.95 3.52 -1.58
N LEU A 35 1.58 3.57 -2.75
CA LEU A 35 1.33 4.62 -3.74
C LEU A 35 -0.11 4.58 -4.27
N HIS A 36 -0.64 3.39 -4.57
CA HIS A 36 -2.02 3.23 -4.99
C HIS A 36 -3.00 3.66 -3.88
N MET A 37 -2.70 3.28 -2.64
CA MET A 37 -3.47 3.65 -1.45
C MET A 37 -3.47 5.17 -1.23
N GLY A 38 -2.31 5.81 -1.41
CA GLY A 38 -2.18 7.26 -1.37
C GLY A 38 -3.00 7.96 -2.45
N PHE A 39 -3.05 7.42 -3.67
CA PHE A 39 -3.89 7.98 -4.73
C PHE A 39 -5.39 7.91 -4.40
N GLY A 40 -5.85 6.77 -3.86
CA GLY A 40 -7.22 6.63 -3.37
C GLY A 40 -7.59 7.61 -2.27
N LEU A 41 -6.66 7.85 -1.33
CA LEU A 41 -6.82 8.84 -0.27
C LEU A 41 -6.95 10.26 -0.82
N ILE A 42 -6.07 10.64 -1.76
CA ILE A 42 -6.09 11.96 -2.41
C ILE A 42 -7.42 12.17 -3.13
N LEU A 43 -7.89 11.17 -3.88
CA LEU A 43 -9.18 11.24 -4.55
C LEU A 43 -10.34 11.41 -3.57
N LEU A 44 -10.35 10.66 -2.46
CA LEU A 44 -11.39 10.80 -1.44
C LEU A 44 -11.42 12.23 -0.88
N PHE A 45 -10.25 12.79 -0.61
CA PHE A 45 -10.10 14.16 -0.11
C PHE A 45 -10.59 15.21 -1.11
N ILE A 46 -10.30 15.02 -2.41
CA ILE A 46 -10.79 15.91 -3.47
C ILE A 46 -12.31 15.85 -3.57
N VAL A 47 -12.88 14.65 -3.48
CA VAL A 47 -14.33 14.45 -3.57
C VAL A 47 -15.05 15.06 -2.38
N ASP A 48 -14.49 14.97 -1.18
CA ASP A 48 -15.05 15.58 0.04
C ASP A 48 -15.03 17.13 0.02
N LEU A 49 -14.23 17.75 -0.85
CA LEU A 49 -14.28 19.20 -1.09
C LEU A 49 -15.46 19.63 -1.97
N ILE A 50 -16.13 18.70 -2.64
CA ILE A 50 -17.25 19.02 -3.53
C ILE A 50 -18.47 19.35 -2.67
N PRO A 51 -19.10 20.53 -2.86
CA PRO A 51 -20.31 20.85 -2.12
C PRO A 51 -21.39 19.78 -2.38
N PHE A 52 -22.14 19.43 -1.33
CA PHE A 52 -23.17 18.38 -1.32
C PHE A 52 -22.67 16.92 -1.33
N VAL A 53 -21.35 16.66 -1.45
CA VAL A 53 -20.76 15.32 -1.32
C VAL A 53 -19.83 15.32 -0.13
N HIS A 54 -20.28 14.74 1.00
CA HIS A 54 -19.43 14.55 2.17
C HIS A 54 -19.17 13.07 2.36
N VAL A 55 -17.89 12.69 2.36
CA VAL A 55 -17.46 11.32 2.63
C VAL A 55 -16.60 11.35 3.90
N PRO A 56 -17.07 10.77 5.01
CA PRO A 56 -16.37 10.86 6.29
C PRO A 56 -14.99 10.22 6.17
N ILE A 57 -13.94 10.98 6.48
CA ILE A 57 -12.55 10.50 6.45
C ILE A 57 -12.33 9.68 7.73
N ASN A 58 -12.58 8.38 7.64
CA ASN A 58 -12.36 7.42 8.72
C ASN A 58 -11.54 6.24 8.21
N VAL A 59 -11.09 5.37 9.12
CA VAL A 59 -10.22 4.23 8.75
C VAL A 59 -10.86 3.34 7.68
N LEU A 60 -12.19 3.16 7.71
CA LEU A 60 -12.91 2.30 6.78
C LEU A 60 -13.00 2.91 5.37
N THR A 61 -13.35 4.20 5.26
CA THR A 61 -13.43 4.91 3.98
C THR A 61 -12.05 5.06 3.35
N VAL A 62 -11.02 5.30 4.17
CA VAL A 62 -9.62 5.31 3.74
C VAL A 62 -9.17 3.95 3.22
N LEU A 63 -9.57 2.85 3.87
CA LEU A 63 -9.30 1.48 3.39
C LEU A 63 -9.99 1.21 2.06
N VAL A 64 -11.29 1.52 1.95
CA VAL A 64 -12.08 1.26 0.74
C VAL A 64 -11.58 2.10 -0.43
N ALA A 65 -11.30 3.39 -0.24
CA ALA A 65 -10.73 4.23 -1.28
C ALA A 65 -9.26 3.91 -1.56
N GLY A 66 -8.48 3.59 -0.55
CA GLY A 66 -7.07 3.24 -0.70
C GLY A 66 -6.86 1.96 -1.52
N PHE A 67 -7.59 0.90 -1.19
CA PHE A 67 -7.50 -0.36 -1.92
C PHE A 67 -8.32 -0.36 -3.22
N GLY A 68 -9.46 0.32 -3.24
CA GLY A 68 -10.34 0.41 -4.41
C GLY A 68 -10.00 1.52 -5.40
N GLY A 69 -9.07 2.42 -5.05
CA GLY A 69 -8.71 3.59 -5.84
C GLY A 69 -9.94 4.43 -6.24
N PHE A 70 -9.99 4.82 -7.51
CA PHE A 70 -11.11 5.57 -8.09
C PHE A 70 -12.46 4.85 -7.92
N ILE A 71 -12.50 3.53 -8.15
CA ILE A 71 -13.74 2.75 -8.04
C ILE A 71 -14.23 2.73 -6.59
N GLY A 72 -13.30 2.58 -5.63
CA GLY A 72 -13.61 2.64 -4.20
C GLY A 72 -14.21 3.99 -3.80
N VAL A 73 -13.65 5.09 -4.29
CA VAL A 73 -14.16 6.45 -4.05
C VAL A 73 -15.56 6.62 -4.64
N VAL A 74 -15.79 6.20 -5.89
CA VAL A 74 -17.12 6.27 -6.53
C VAL A 74 -18.15 5.46 -5.75
N LEU A 75 -17.78 4.26 -5.30
CA LEU A 75 -18.64 3.40 -4.51
C LEU A 75 -19.00 4.05 -3.17
N LEU A 76 -18.04 4.69 -2.51
CA LEU A 76 -18.29 5.44 -1.29
C LEU A 76 -19.25 6.60 -1.54
N VAL A 77 -19.08 7.39 -2.60
CA VAL A 77 -20.02 8.47 -2.95
C VAL A 77 -21.43 7.92 -3.13
N ILE A 78 -21.59 6.80 -3.84
CA ILE A 78 -22.91 6.17 -4.03
C ILE A 78 -23.51 5.75 -2.68
N LEU A 79 -22.72 5.13 -1.80
CA LEU A 79 -23.18 4.74 -0.46
C LEU A 79 -23.62 5.95 0.39
N GLY A 80 -22.91 7.07 0.28
CA GLY A 80 -23.29 8.33 0.94
C GLY A 80 -24.61 8.87 0.40
N VAL A 81 -24.80 8.87 -0.92
CA VAL A 81 -26.07 9.29 -1.57
C VAL A 81 -27.24 8.38 -1.17
N LEU A 82 -26.98 7.09 -0.93
CA LEU A 82 -27.98 6.13 -0.44
C LEU A 82 -28.29 6.28 1.06
N GLY A 83 -27.58 7.15 1.79
CA GLY A 83 -27.84 7.44 3.20
C GLY A 83 -27.24 6.42 4.17
N PHE A 84 -26.22 5.65 3.76
CA PHE A 84 -25.53 4.72 4.66
C PHE A 84 -24.64 5.43 5.70
N TYR A 85 -24.30 6.70 5.47
CA TYR A 85 -23.60 7.57 6.40
C TYR A 85 -23.80 9.04 6.00
#